data_AF-A0A423XI92-F1
#
_entry.id   AF-A0A423XI92-F1
#
_cell.length_a   1.000
_cell.length_b   1.000
_cell.length_c   1.000
_cell.angle_alpha   90.00
_cell.angle_beta   90.00
_cell.angle_gamma   90.00
#
_symmetry.space_group_name_H-M   'P 1'
#
loop_
_entity.id
_entity.type
_entity.pdbx_description
1 polymer ?
#
loop_
_entity_poly.entity_id
_entity_poly.type
_entity_poly.pdbx_seq_one_letter_code
_entity_poly.pdbx_strand_id
1 'polypeptide(L)'
;MGMEILTENSAEQHHHWVSGTVTALNNNGDDAIMSEYVDFEKQLETFKNVSRYLPAGNEDDAFWWNVTGRHVARMMHEARYPEQRQVELLLFHRFVVVPRLGPKPSSSKPKFHSRVAPGVGDGSPIGYSWRWGTGPASKPLIRHYIEPIGPLTGTPADPLNEIAAKEMLWELKRIVPTTDLSLCWKFASHIRPSLTNEETRRLSGSSMLVGVEWAPDSDTVDIMAGLMTRAPSQVRDMLHTIFPAAMRDAYGAGVSLSCLDKVRDFISMDPDGKTLTVLGTTAIDCCSPEVSRFKVYVTTHNMAFDHIAAVMTLANRIPVPSHTLEQLRQLWYGLKGLPMDFPSSEQPPGRELAAANGARSGGVANANLSGVTFYFDIHPKHHVPQVKLQVDVSKHAANDLAAIEAVTGFLRRRGQARDAAAYLNVVRGMVADEELGTSHGFQAFFAFAVKQGEIDVTSYFLPQVYRRFAQVRGADSWPRQRRSRFDSF
;
A
#
# COMPACT_ATOMS: atom_id res chain seq x y z
N MET A 1 -16.38 31.53 -42.08
CA MET A 1 -16.44 31.05 -43.49
C MET A 1 -15.65 29.76 -43.53
N GLY A 2 -16.14 28.56 -43.81
CA GLY A 2 -17.43 27.92 -44.13
C GLY A 2 -17.03 26.45 -44.33
N MET A 3 -17.53 25.49 -43.54
CA MET A 3 -18.79 24.73 -43.65
C MET A 3 -18.87 23.76 -44.85
N GLU A 4 -18.93 22.46 -44.54
CA GLU A 4 -19.55 21.29 -45.24
C GLU A 4 -19.11 20.06 -44.41
N ILE A 5 -19.93 19.29 -43.66
CA ILE A 5 -21.22 18.60 -43.83
C ILE A 5 -21.28 17.66 -45.03
N LEU A 6 -21.18 16.35 -44.76
CA LEU A 6 -21.94 15.30 -45.45
C LEU A 6 -22.37 14.22 -44.45
N THR A 7 -23.64 13.85 -44.59
CA THR A 7 -24.50 13.02 -43.74
C THR A 7 -24.59 11.56 -44.21
N GLU A 8 -24.84 10.68 -43.23
CA GLU A 8 -25.71 9.49 -43.19
C GLU A 8 -25.79 8.50 -44.37
N ASN A 9 -25.73 7.21 -44.01
CA ASN A 9 -26.74 6.26 -44.49
C ASN A 9 -27.03 5.14 -43.48
N SER A 10 -28.32 4.93 -43.27
CA SER A 10 -29.00 3.97 -42.39
C SER A 10 -29.13 2.58 -43.01
N ALA A 11 -29.25 1.54 -42.19
CA ALA A 11 -30.05 0.36 -42.51
C ALA A 11 -30.57 -0.30 -41.22
N GLU A 12 -31.88 -0.18 -40.99
CA GLU A 12 -32.68 -0.99 -40.08
C GLU A 12 -32.85 -2.41 -40.65
N GLN A 13 -32.95 -3.43 -39.78
CA GLN A 13 -33.89 -4.53 -39.99
C GLN A 13 -34.18 -5.36 -38.72
N HIS A 14 -35.39 -5.15 -38.21
CA HIS A 14 -36.41 -6.10 -37.73
C HIS A 14 -36.14 -7.16 -36.64
N HIS A 15 -37.01 -7.07 -35.62
CA HIS A 15 -37.35 -8.06 -34.58
C HIS A 15 -37.89 -9.40 -35.12
N HIS A 16 -37.53 -10.50 -34.46
CA HIS A 16 -38.43 -11.63 -34.23
C HIS A 16 -38.18 -12.28 -32.86
N TRP A 17 -39.26 -12.34 -32.05
CA TRP A 17 -39.38 -13.17 -30.86
C TRP A 17 -39.78 -14.60 -31.26
N VAL A 18 -39.07 -15.61 -30.76
CA VAL A 18 -39.57 -16.99 -30.67
C VAL A 18 -39.10 -17.59 -29.34
N SER A 19 -40.06 -18.13 -28.58
CA SER A 19 -39.85 -18.91 -27.37
C SER A 19 -39.28 -20.30 -27.71
N GLY A 20 -38.40 -20.82 -26.86
CA GLY A 20 -37.83 -22.15 -27.04
C GLY A 20 -37.25 -22.67 -25.74
N THR A 21 -37.94 -23.67 -25.19
CA THR A 21 -37.72 -24.34 -23.91
C THR A 21 -36.39 -25.10 -23.86
N VAL A 22 -35.78 -25.06 -22.68
CA VAL A 22 -34.75 -25.94 -22.09
C VAL A 22 -34.37 -27.19 -22.90
N THR A 23 -33.09 -27.29 -23.24
CA THR A 23 -32.44 -28.59 -23.43
C THR A 23 -31.06 -28.54 -22.78
N ALA A 24 -30.89 -29.36 -21.73
CA ALA A 24 -29.63 -29.55 -21.05
C ALA A 24 -28.61 -30.16 -22.01
N LEU A 25 -27.51 -29.45 -22.26
CA LEU A 25 -26.33 -29.99 -22.90
C LEU A 25 -25.20 -30.01 -21.87
N ASN A 26 -24.94 -31.23 -21.39
CA ASN A 26 -23.70 -31.61 -20.75
C ASN A 26 -22.54 -31.27 -21.69
N ASN A 27 -21.76 -30.24 -21.35
CA ASN A 27 -20.42 -30.06 -21.89
C ASN A 27 -19.40 -30.36 -20.78
N ASN A 28 -19.13 -31.66 -20.62
CA ASN A 28 -17.80 -32.10 -20.23
C ASN A 28 -16.91 -31.89 -21.46
N GLY A 29 -16.15 -30.81 -21.46
CA GLY A 29 -15.21 -30.47 -22.54
C GLY A 29 -14.15 -29.52 -22.02
N ASP A 30 -13.09 -30.09 -21.46
CA ASP A 30 -11.70 -29.62 -21.55
C ASP A 30 -11.44 -28.10 -21.43
N ASP A 31 -11.61 -27.56 -20.23
CA ASP A 31 -10.84 -26.39 -19.76
C ASP A 31 -9.65 -26.85 -18.91
N ALA A 32 -8.84 -27.77 -19.48
CA ALA A 32 -7.50 -28.00 -18.99
C ALA A 32 -6.57 -26.95 -19.64
N ILE A 33 -6.64 -25.70 -19.15
CA ILE A 33 -5.52 -24.79 -19.31
C ILE A 33 -4.38 -25.43 -18.52
N MET A 34 -3.51 -26.16 -19.23
CA MET A 34 -2.21 -26.53 -18.71
C MET A 34 -1.51 -25.24 -18.28
N SER A 35 -1.52 -24.97 -16.98
CA SER A 35 -0.65 -23.99 -16.35
C SER A 35 0.77 -24.33 -16.77
N GLU A 36 1.32 -23.61 -17.75
CA GLU A 36 2.77 -23.64 -18.00
C GLU A 36 3.47 -23.49 -16.65
N TYR A 37 4.35 -24.43 -16.32
CA TYR A 37 5.09 -24.37 -15.07
C TYR A 37 5.95 -23.11 -15.09
N VAL A 38 5.56 -22.10 -14.31
CA VAL A 38 6.33 -20.86 -14.21
C VAL A 38 7.64 -21.16 -13.51
N ASP A 39 8.74 -21.09 -14.26
CA ASP A 39 10.08 -21.18 -13.71
C ASP A 39 10.45 -19.88 -13.00
N PHE A 40 10.11 -19.84 -11.72
CA PHE A 40 10.39 -18.70 -10.85
C PHE A 40 11.89 -18.37 -10.72
N GLU A 41 12.80 -19.28 -11.07
CA GLU A 41 14.24 -19.03 -10.98
C GLU A 41 14.79 -18.25 -12.19
N LYS A 42 14.12 -18.32 -13.35
CA LYS A 42 14.44 -17.47 -14.52
C LYS A 42 14.17 -15.99 -14.27
N GLN A 43 13.15 -15.69 -13.47
CA GLN A 43 12.80 -14.31 -13.09
C GLN A 43 13.89 -13.61 -12.26
N LEU A 44 14.88 -14.36 -11.77
CA LEU A 44 15.98 -13.87 -10.95
C LEU A 44 17.30 -13.78 -11.71
N GLU A 45 17.31 -13.93 -13.04
CA GLU A 45 18.55 -13.92 -13.83
C GLU A 45 19.36 -12.64 -13.66
N THR A 46 18.73 -11.47 -13.81
CA THR A 46 19.38 -10.17 -13.57
C THR A 46 19.97 -10.08 -12.16
N PHE A 47 19.21 -10.51 -11.14
CA PHE A 47 19.67 -10.53 -9.75
C PHE A 47 20.86 -11.45 -9.55
N LYS A 48 20.87 -12.64 -10.15
CA LYS A 48 22.00 -13.59 -10.08
C LYS A 48 23.24 -13.02 -10.75
N ASN A 49 23.08 -12.37 -11.89
CA ASN A 49 24.18 -11.75 -12.63
C ASN A 49 24.80 -10.59 -11.85
N VAL A 50 23.96 -9.71 -11.29
CA VAL A 50 24.41 -8.62 -10.41
C VAL A 50 25.07 -9.16 -9.14
N SER A 51 24.43 -10.12 -8.47
CA SER A 51 24.92 -10.69 -7.20
C SER A 51 26.25 -11.42 -7.32
N ARG A 52 26.58 -11.97 -8.50
CA ARG A 52 27.80 -12.77 -8.73
C ARG A 52 29.08 -12.04 -8.33
N TYR A 53 29.11 -10.71 -8.50
CA TYR A 53 30.29 -9.88 -8.26
C TYR A 53 30.08 -8.81 -7.19
N LEU A 54 28.90 -8.76 -6.56
CA LEU A 54 28.65 -7.82 -5.47
C LEU A 54 29.32 -8.28 -4.19
N PRO A 55 29.95 -7.37 -3.42
CA PRO A 55 30.41 -7.69 -2.08
C PRO A 55 29.25 -8.17 -1.19
N ALA A 56 29.47 -9.24 -0.44
CA ALA A 56 28.48 -9.79 0.48
C ALA A 56 28.09 -8.79 1.59
N GLY A 57 28.97 -7.86 1.96
CA GLY A 57 28.76 -6.94 3.08
C GLY A 57 28.93 -7.67 4.42
N ASN A 58 28.25 -7.18 5.46
CA ASN A 58 28.14 -7.90 6.73
C ASN A 58 27.05 -8.99 6.65
N GLU A 59 26.92 -9.84 7.67
CA GLU A 59 25.93 -10.93 7.66
C GLU A 59 24.47 -10.44 7.61
N ASP A 60 24.17 -9.27 8.18
CA ASP A 60 22.84 -8.68 8.17
C ASP A 60 22.49 -8.21 6.76
N ASP A 61 23.40 -7.48 6.12
CA ASP A 61 23.29 -7.03 4.74
C ASP A 61 23.14 -8.20 3.76
N ALA A 62 23.94 -9.25 3.93
CA ALA A 62 23.91 -10.44 3.08
C ALA A 62 22.55 -11.15 3.18
N PHE A 63 22.04 -11.32 4.40
CA PHE A 63 20.71 -11.89 4.63
C PHE A 63 19.62 -11.05 3.96
N TRP A 64 19.61 -9.74 4.22
CA TRP A 64 18.59 -8.85 3.67
C TRP A 64 18.66 -8.75 2.15
N TRP A 65 19.86 -8.76 1.56
CA TRP A 65 20.04 -8.83 0.12
C TRP A 65 19.47 -10.12 -0.48
N ASN A 66 19.77 -11.28 0.12
CA ASN A 66 19.27 -12.56 -0.34
C ASN A 66 17.73 -12.63 -0.30
N VAL A 67 17.10 -12.04 0.73
CA VAL A 67 15.64 -12.01 0.85
C VAL A 67 15.03 -10.95 -0.07
N THR A 68 15.34 -9.68 0.18
CA THR A 68 14.63 -8.56 -0.42
C THR A 68 15.11 -8.26 -1.85
N GLY A 69 16.38 -8.53 -2.16
CA GLY A 69 16.90 -8.42 -3.52
C GLY A 69 16.20 -9.36 -4.51
N ARG A 70 15.95 -10.61 -4.11
CA ARG A 70 15.14 -11.57 -4.90
C ARG A 70 13.71 -11.07 -5.08
N HIS A 71 13.10 -10.52 -4.04
CA HIS A 71 11.73 -10.00 -4.10
C HIS A 71 11.61 -8.88 -5.13
N VAL A 72 12.47 -7.86 -5.04
CA VAL A 72 12.39 -6.71 -5.93
C VAL A 72 12.79 -7.05 -7.36
N ALA A 73 13.75 -7.96 -7.56
CA ALA A 73 14.10 -8.48 -8.89
C ALA A 73 12.90 -9.13 -9.57
N ARG A 74 12.20 -10.01 -8.85
CA ARG A 74 10.99 -10.69 -9.35
C ARG A 74 9.91 -9.68 -9.72
N MET A 75 9.67 -8.70 -8.85
CA MET A 75 8.69 -7.65 -9.11
C MET A 75 9.02 -6.88 -10.38
N MET A 76 10.27 -6.42 -10.53
CA MET A 76 10.68 -5.65 -11.70
C MET A 76 10.63 -6.46 -13.00
N HIS A 77 11.00 -7.75 -12.95
CA HIS A 77 10.87 -8.68 -14.07
C HIS A 77 9.40 -8.77 -14.54
N GLU A 78 8.49 -9.10 -13.62
CA GLU A 78 7.05 -9.25 -13.91
C GLU A 78 6.38 -7.93 -14.32
N ALA A 79 6.83 -6.82 -13.76
CA ALA A 79 6.37 -5.48 -14.11
C ALA A 79 7.01 -4.95 -15.42
N ARG A 80 7.86 -5.73 -16.08
CA ARG A 80 8.47 -5.45 -17.39
C ARG A 80 9.37 -4.22 -17.39
N TYR A 81 10.17 -4.07 -16.34
CA TYR A 81 11.20 -3.04 -16.28
C TYR A 81 12.30 -3.38 -17.29
N PRO A 82 12.84 -2.39 -18.03
CA PRO A 82 14.02 -2.60 -18.87
C PRO A 82 15.18 -3.20 -18.07
N GLU A 83 15.97 -4.09 -18.67
CA GLU A 83 17.05 -4.79 -17.96
C GLU A 83 18.06 -3.82 -17.33
N GLN A 84 18.44 -2.75 -18.04
CA GLN A 84 19.34 -1.72 -17.51
C GLN A 84 18.77 -1.06 -16.25
N ARG A 85 17.45 -0.80 -16.25
CA ARG A 85 16.74 -0.23 -15.10
C ARG A 85 16.64 -1.22 -13.95
N GLN A 86 16.49 -2.52 -14.23
CA GLN A 86 16.55 -3.55 -13.20
C GLN A 86 17.92 -3.59 -12.51
N VAL A 87 19.01 -3.53 -13.29
CA VAL A 87 20.37 -3.51 -12.74
C VAL A 87 20.56 -2.27 -11.86
N GLU A 88 20.21 -1.09 -12.36
CA GLU A 88 20.32 0.18 -11.62
C GLU A 88 19.57 0.12 -10.29
N LEU A 89 18.29 -0.28 -10.30
CA LEU A 89 17.46 -0.34 -9.10
C LEU A 89 17.88 -1.45 -8.14
N LEU A 90 18.44 -2.56 -8.63
CA LEU A 90 19.06 -3.58 -7.79
C LEU A 90 20.29 -3.04 -7.05
N LEU A 91 21.13 -2.26 -7.71
CA LEU A 91 22.28 -1.60 -7.07
C LEU A 91 21.80 -0.55 -6.07
N PHE A 92 20.80 0.27 -6.42
CA PHE A 92 20.17 1.19 -5.49
C PHE A 92 19.65 0.46 -4.24
N HIS A 93 18.91 -0.64 -4.44
CA HIS A 93 18.40 -1.45 -3.33
C HIS A 93 19.53 -2.01 -2.46
N ARG A 94 20.58 -2.57 -3.08
CA ARG A 94 21.73 -3.16 -2.39
C ARG A 94 22.47 -2.16 -1.50
N PHE A 95 22.69 -0.94 -1.99
CA PHE A 95 23.57 0.02 -1.34
C PHE A 95 22.83 1.08 -0.52
N VAL A 96 21.57 1.36 -0.83
CA VAL A 96 20.78 2.41 -0.16
C VAL A 96 19.75 1.83 0.79
N VAL A 97 19.07 0.75 0.41
CA VAL A 97 17.95 0.18 1.18
C VAL A 97 18.44 -0.90 2.15
N VAL A 98 19.17 -1.91 1.66
CA VAL A 98 19.59 -3.08 2.46
C VAL A 98 20.30 -2.70 3.77
N PRO A 99 21.28 -1.76 3.79
CA PRO A 99 21.96 -1.37 5.03
C PRO A 99 21.05 -0.70 6.07
N ARG A 100 19.83 -0.31 5.70
CA ARG A 100 18.84 0.34 6.57
C ARG A 100 17.79 -0.63 7.10
N LEU A 101 17.88 -1.93 6.78
CA LEU A 101 16.94 -2.94 7.26
C LEU A 101 17.34 -3.54 8.63
N GLY A 102 18.44 -3.07 9.22
CA GLY A 102 18.87 -3.46 10.56
C GLY A 102 19.33 -4.92 10.65
N PRO A 103 19.43 -5.48 11.87
CA PRO A 103 19.96 -6.82 12.08
C PRO A 103 19.09 -7.91 11.45
N LYS A 104 19.71 -8.99 10.94
CA LYS A 104 18.96 -10.18 10.50
C LYS A 104 18.19 -10.80 11.67
N PRO A 105 17.09 -11.53 11.41
CA PRO A 105 16.36 -12.24 12.45
C PRO A 105 17.26 -13.26 13.16
N SER A 106 17.35 -13.12 14.50
CA SER A 106 17.94 -14.13 15.38
C SER A 106 16.88 -14.92 16.16
N SER A 107 15.60 -14.51 16.06
CA SER A 107 14.46 -15.15 16.70
C SER A 107 13.18 -14.88 15.87
N SER A 108 12.08 -15.56 16.20
CA SER A 108 10.76 -15.32 15.60
C SER A 108 10.15 -13.96 15.97
N LYS A 109 10.76 -13.24 16.92
CA LYS A 109 10.36 -11.88 17.30
C LYS A 109 11.48 -10.90 16.95
N PRO A 110 11.15 -9.75 16.32
CA PRO A 110 12.13 -8.70 16.08
C PRO A 110 12.62 -8.10 17.40
N LYS A 111 13.88 -7.64 17.42
CA LYS A 111 14.40 -6.82 18.53
C LYS A 111 13.69 -5.47 18.61
N PHE A 112 13.44 -4.86 17.45
CA PHE A 112 12.65 -3.66 17.30
C PHE A 112 11.49 -3.94 16.35
N HIS A 113 10.26 -3.83 16.84
CA HIS A 113 9.08 -4.13 16.04
C HIS A 113 8.73 -2.95 15.13
N SER A 114 9.07 -3.08 13.84
CA SER A 114 8.72 -2.10 12.81
C SER A 114 7.22 -1.76 12.79
N ARG A 115 6.92 -0.52 12.41
CA ARG A 115 5.60 0.07 12.17
C ARG A 115 5.16 -0.05 10.72
N VAL A 116 5.95 -0.65 9.84
CA VAL A 116 5.54 -1.04 8.49
C VAL A 116 4.27 -1.90 8.56
N ALA A 117 3.21 -1.45 7.89
CA ALA A 117 1.88 -2.07 7.89
C ALA A 117 1.34 -2.39 9.30
N PRO A 118 1.11 -1.36 10.13
CA PRO A 118 0.76 -1.56 11.54
C PRO A 118 -0.56 -2.34 11.66
N GLY A 119 -0.54 -3.46 12.38
CA GLY A 119 -1.68 -4.36 12.58
C GLY A 119 -1.54 -5.71 11.87
N VAL A 120 -0.95 -5.74 10.68
CA VAL A 120 -0.77 -6.96 9.86
C VAL A 120 0.71 -7.32 9.60
N GLY A 121 1.62 -6.35 9.78
CA GLY A 121 3.06 -6.55 9.73
C GLY A 121 3.58 -7.41 10.89
N ASP A 122 4.55 -8.27 10.59
CA ASP A 122 5.24 -9.13 11.55
C ASP A 122 6.48 -8.45 12.19
N GLY A 123 6.61 -7.14 11.99
CA GLY A 123 7.75 -6.36 12.43
C GLY A 123 8.92 -6.31 11.44
N SER A 124 8.78 -6.86 10.23
CA SER A 124 9.71 -6.62 9.12
C SER A 124 9.84 -5.11 8.82
N PRO A 125 11.06 -4.57 8.62
CA PRO A 125 11.30 -3.13 8.37
C PRO A 125 11.02 -2.67 6.94
N ILE A 126 10.41 -3.51 6.11
CA ILE A 126 10.10 -3.19 4.72
C ILE A 126 8.81 -3.87 4.28
N GLY A 127 8.02 -3.15 3.49
CA GLY A 127 6.95 -3.71 2.69
C GLY A 127 6.95 -3.16 1.27
N TYR A 128 6.17 -3.81 0.40
CA TYR A 128 6.16 -3.56 -1.03
C TYR A 128 4.79 -3.07 -1.49
N SER A 129 4.76 -2.31 -2.57
CA SER A 129 3.52 -2.03 -3.28
C SER A 129 3.67 -2.20 -4.78
N TRP A 130 2.57 -2.59 -5.42
CA TRP A 130 2.41 -2.75 -6.85
C TRP A 130 1.24 -1.87 -7.30
N ARG A 131 1.54 -0.75 -7.96
CA ARG A 131 0.52 0.15 -8.50
C ARG A 131 0.23 -0.24 -9.94
N TRP A 132 -1.01 -0.64 -10.19
CA TRP A 132 -1.43 -1.28 -11.43
C TRP A 132 -1.63 -0.33 -12.60
N GLY A 133 -1.79 0.97 -12.33
CA GLY A 133 -2.24 1.96 -13.31
C GLY A 133 -3.73 1.81 -13.66
N THR A 134 -4.18 2.60 -14.63
CA THR A 134 -5.59 2.74 -15.02
C THR A 134 -5.91 2.16 -16.41
N GLY A 135 -5.01 1.38 -17.03
CA GLY A 135 -5.27 0.82 -18.36
C GLY A 135 -4.34 -0.33 -18.79
N PRO A 136 -4.63 -0.98 -19.94
CA PRO A 136 -3.88 -2.16 -20.40
C PRO A 136 -2.45 -1.85 -20.84
N ALA A 137 -2.15 -0.60 -21.17
CA ALA A 137 -0.81 -0.16 -21.57
C ALA A 137 0.05 0.31 -20.38
N SER A 138 -0.52 0.50 -19.19
CA SER A 138 0.28 0.94 -18.05
C SER A 138 1.23 -0.15 -17.58
N LYS A 139 2.48 0.22 -17.32
CA LYS A 139 3.42 -0.65 -16.61
C LYS A 139 3.23 -0.45 -15.12
N PRO A 140 3.22 -1.54 -14.33
CA PRO A 140 3.12 -1.41 -12.89
C PRO A 140 4.28 -0.60 -12.29
N LEU A 141 3.98 0.25 -11.32
CA LEU A 141 4.98 0.98 -10.55
C LEU A 141 5.22 0.24 -9.23
N ILE A 142 6.50 0.06 -8.89
CA ILE A 142 6.93 -0.62 -7.68
C ILE A 142 7.25 0.42 -6.62
N ARG A 143 6.82 0.18 -5.38
CA ARG A 143 7.24 1.01 -4.24
C ARG A 143 7.69 0.18 -3.06
N HIS A 144 8.52 0.80 -2.25
CA HIS A 144 8.95 0.32 -0.94
C HIS A 144 8.48 1.31 0.12
N TYR A 145 8.01 0.81 1.24
CA TYR A 145 7.84 1.58 2.45
C TYR A 145 8.67 0.91 3.53
N ILE A 146 9.63 1.67 4.05
CA ILE A 146 10.74 1.20 4.85
C ILE A 146 10.66 1.92 6.19
N GLU A 147 10.87 1.18 7.27
CA GLU A 147 11.29 1.78 8.52
C GLU A 147 12.80 1.55 8.67
N PRO A 148 13.63 2.58 8.44
CA PRO A 148 15.06 2.43 8.63
C PRO A 148 15.40 2.07 10.07
N ILE A 149 16.20 1.03 10.25
CA ILE A 149 16.71 0.57 11.55
C ILE A 149 18.23 0.73 11.53
N GLY A 150 18.75 1.49 12.48
CA GLY A 150 20.18 1.72 12.67
C GLY A 150 20.71 1.04 13.94
N PRO A 151 22.02 1.16 14.21
CA PRO A 151 22.66 0.52 15.36
C PRO A 151 22.13 0.98 16.73
N LEU A 152 21.55 2.19 16.80
CA LEU A 152 21.02 2.76 18.04
C LEU A 152 19.52 2.51 18.23
N THR A 153 18.82 2.03 17.20
CA THR A 153 17.37 1.89 17.21
C THR A 153 16.89 0.98 18.35
N GLY A 154 16.02 1.52 19.21
CA GLY A 154 15.46 0.80 20.35
C GLY A 154 16.39 0.72 21.57
N THR A 155 17.61 1.25 21.49
CA THR A 155 18.50 1.41 22.65
C THR A 155 18.11 2.66 23.46
N PRO A 156 18.62 2.86 24.68
CA PRO A 156 18.42 4.11 25.42
C PRO A 156 18.91 5.37 24.69
N ALA A 157 19.83 5.24 23.72
CA ALA A 157 20.33 6.37 22.92
C ALA A 157 19.38 6.76 21.78
N ASP A 158 18.55 5.84 21.28
CA ASP A 158 17.52 6.13 20.29
C ASP A 158 16.27 5.24 20.49
N PRO A 159 15.51 5.45 21.58
CA PRO A 159 14.40 4.59 21.96
C PRO A 159 13.20 4.70 21.01
N LEU A 160 13.10 5.81 20.26
CA LEU A 160 12.00 6.09 19.34
C LEU A 160 12.41 5.99 17.87
N ASN A 161 13.60 5.47 17.55
CA ASN A 161 14.08 5.33 16.17
C ASN A 161 14.08 6.66 15.37
N GLU A 162 14.51 7.76 15.99
CA GLU A 162 14.49 9.08 15.37
C GLU A 162 15.67 9.36 14.44
N ILE A 163 16.75 8.58 14.52
CA ILE A 163 18.01 8.86 13.83
C ILE A 163 18.03 8.21 12.44
N ALA A 164 17.78 6.90 12.36
CA ALA A 164 18.01 6.10 11.16
C ALA A 164 17.21 6.60 9.93
N ALA A 165 15.95 6.99 10.12
CA ALA A 165 15.12 7.51 9.03
C ALA A 165 15.62 8.85 8.50
N LYS A 166 16.11 9.73 9.39
CA LYS A 166 16.65 11.04 9.00
C LYS A 166 17.97 10.89 8.25
N GLU A 167 18.84 9.99 8.69
CA GLU A 167 20.06 9.65 7.98
C GLU A 167 19.79 9.10 6.58
N MET A 168 18.81 8.20 6.43
CA MET A 168 18.43 7.68 5.11
C MET A 168 17.91 8.79 4.20
N LEU A 169 17.01 9.67 4.69
CA LEU A 169 16.52 10.79 3.90
C LEU A 169 17.64 11.75 3.48
N TRP A 170 18.58 12.03 4.38
CA TRP A 170 19.73 12.88 4.07
C TRP A 170 20.64 12.28 3.00
N GLU A 171 20.88 10.97 3.03
CA GLU A 171 21.61 10.26 1.98
C GLU A 171 20.86 10.29 0.64
N LEU A 172 19.54 10.03 0.66
CA LEU A 172 18.69 10.09 -0.53
C LEU A 172 18.74 11.47 -1.19
N LYS A 173 18.74 12.55 -0.41
CA LYS A 173 18.88 13.92 -0.92
C LYS A 173 20.21 14.15 -1.64
N ARG A 174 21.28 13.45 -1.26
CA ARG A 174 22.61 13.56 -1.88
C ARG A 174 22.68 12.82 -3.22
N ILE A 175 22.03 11.65 -3.31
CA ILE A 175 22.17 10.76 -4.47
C ILE A 175 21.02 10.84 -5.48
N VAL A 176 19.85 11.39 -5.09
CA VAL A 176 18.67 11.55 -5.95
C VAL A 176 18.43 13.05 -6.19
N PRO A 177 18.80 13.60 -7.37
CA PRO A 177 18.76 15.04 -7.63
C PRO A 177 17.38 15.69 -7.46
N THR A 178 16.31 14.94 -7.77
CA THR A 178 14.91 15.40 -7.70
C THR A 178 14.36 15.44 -6.26
N THR A 179 15.11 14.95 -5.28
CA THR A 179 14.66 14.94 -3.88
C THR A 179 14.76 16.34 -3.27
N ASP A 180 13.69 16.80 -2.64
CA ASP A 180 13.67 17.99 -1.78
C ASP A 180 13.01 17.64 -0.45
N LEU A 181 13.73 17.87 0.64
CA LEU A 181 13.29 17.54 2.00
C LEU A 181 12.71 18.75 2.74
N SER A 182 12.67 19.93 2.13
CA SER A 182 12.28 21.18 2.79
C SER A 182 10.91 21.08 3.43
N LEU A 183 9.92 20.57 2.69
CA LEU A 183 8.57 20.36 3.22
C LEU A 183 8.52 19.26 4.27
N CYS A 184 9.24 18.15 4.05
CA CYS A 184 9.33 17.07 5.03
C CYS A 184 9.80 17.59 6.39
N TRP A 185 10.86 18.39 6.43
CA TRP A 185 11.40 18.93 7.68
C TRP A 185 10.47 19.92 8.37
N LYS A 186 9.80 20.78 7.59
CA LYS A 186 8.81 21.72 8.13
C LYS A 186 7.63 20.99 8.75
N PHE A 187 7.02 20.02 8.05
CA PHE A 187 5.94 19.21 8.60
C PHE A 187 6.39 18.34 9.79
N ALA A 188 7.59 17.74 9.72
CA ALA A 188 8.10 16.89 10.78
C ALA A 188 8.27 17.65 12.10
N SER A 189 8.68 18.92 12.07
CA SER A 189 8.82 19.74 13.28
C SER A 189 7.49 19.92 14.03
N HIS A 190 6.38 20.02 13.29
CA HIS A 190 5.02 20.17 13.82
C HIS A 190 4.38 18.84 14.25
N ILE A 191 4.70 17.74 13.56
CA ILE A 191 4.07 16.43 13.78
C ILE A 191 4.82 15.60 14.83
N ARG A 192 6.12 15.89 15.07
CA ARG A 192 6.93 15.14 16.04
C ARG A 192 6.22 15.03 17.40
N PRO A 193 6.18 13.83 18.02
CA PRO A 193 5.54 13.66 19.31
C PRO A 193 6.12 14.57 20.40
N SER A 194 5.26 15.27 21.12
CA SER A 194 5.64 16.10 22.27
C SER A 194 5.77 15.22 23.52
N LEU A 195 6.99 14.84 23.91
CA LEU A 195 7.26 13.94 25.04
C LEU A 195 7.14 14.61 26.43
N THR A 196 6.19 15.52 26.59
CA THR A 196 6.02 16.40 27.76
C THR A 196 5.36 15.71 28.95
N ASN A 197 4.66 14.60 28.75
CA ASN A 197 4.02 13.83 29.83
C ASN A 197 4.17 12.31 29.62
N GLU A 198 3.91 11.55 30.69
CA GLU A 198 4.14 10.11 30.72
C GLU A 198 3.20 9.32 29.80
N GLU A 199 1.93 9.74 29.70
CA GLU A 199 0.98 9.14 28.78
C GLU A 199 1.47 9.24 27.32
N THR A 200 1.95 10.41 26.92
CA THR A 200 2.48 10.63 25.56
C THR A 200 3.75 9.83 25.33
N ARG A 201 4.64 9.74 26.31
CA ARG A 201 5.84 8.88 26.20
C ARG A 201 5.48 7.41 26.00
N ARG A 202 4.51 6.91 26.76
CA ARG A 202 4.03 5.51 26.65
C ARG A 202 3.43 5.17 25.28
N LEU A 203 2.81 6.15 24.64
CA LEU A 203 2.13 5.99 23.35
C LEU A 203 3.02 6.30 22.15
N SER A 204 4.10 7.04 22.39
CA SER A 204 5.08 7.40 21.39
C SER A 204 5.86 6.18 20.92
N GLY A 205 6.37 6.27 19.71
CA GLY A 205 7.32 5.33 19.12
C GLY A 205 7.83 5.97 17.84
N SER A 206 8.39 5.16 16.95
CA SER A 206 8.87 5.65 15.67
C SER A 206 7.86 6.51 14.93
N SER A 207 8.35 7.69 14.54
CA SER A 207 7.54 8.76 13.95
C SER A 207 7.81 8.93 12.46
N MET A 208 8.76 8.18 11.89
CA MET A 208 9.19 8.37 10.51
C MET A 208 9.31 7.04 9.75
N LEU A 209 8.73 7.01 8.56
CA LEU A 209 8.93 5.95 7.57
C LEU A 209 9.44 6.59 6.26
N VAL A 210 10.15 5.82 5.45
CA VAL A 210 10.65 6.28 4.14
C VAL A 210 9.98 5.48 3.03
N GLY A 211 9.36 6.18 2.10
CA GLY A 211 8.82 5.63 0.86
C GLY A 211 9.77 5.86 -0.30
N VAL A 212 9.92 4.86 -1.16
CA VAL A 212 10.64 4.98 -2.43
C VAL A 212 9.77 4.40 -3.55
N GLU A 213 9.55 5.15 -4.61
CA GLU A 213 8.80 4.72 -5.80
C GLU A 213 9.72 4.61 -7.00
N TRP A 214 9.65 3.45 -7.67
CA TRP A 214 10.43 3.13 -8.84
C TRP A 214 9.48 3.06 -10.03
N ALA A 215 9.67 3.95 -11.00
CA ALA A 215 9.00 3.84 -12.29
C ALA A 215 9.89 3.09 -13.31
N PRO A 216 9.30 2.26 -14.19
CA PRO A 216 10.05 1.50 -15.19
C PRO A 216 10.67 2.38 -16.27
N ASP A 217 10.03 3.51 -16.57
CA ASP A 217 10.39 4.42 -17.66
C ASP A 217 10.94 5.76 -17.15
N SER A 218 11.38 5.80 -15.88
CA SER A 218 12.02 6.98 -15.26
C SER A 218 13.51 6.71 -15.04
N ASP A 219 14.32 7.75 -15.15
CA ASP A 219 15.75 7.75 -14.81
C ASP A 219 16.02 8.14 -13.34
N THR A 220 14.96 8.44 -12.57
CA THR A 220 15.05 8.79 -11.15
C THR A 220 14.07 7.95 -10.31
N VAL A 221 14.16 8.08 -8.99
CA VAL A 221 13.22 7.50 -8.02
C VAL A 221 12.52 8.62 -7.27
N ASP A 222 11.25 8.43 -6.94
CA ASP A 222 10.53 9.38 -6.09
C ASP A 222 10.67 8.98 -4.63
N ILE A 223 10.84 9.98 -3.76
CA ILE A 223 11.02 9.80 -2.31
C ILE A 223 9.81 10.36 -1.57
N MET A 224 9.36 9.66 -0.53
CA MET A 224 8.29 10.10 0.37
C MET A 224 8.72 9.89 1.82
N ALA A 225 8.18 10.68 2.73
CA ALA A 225 8.32 10.48 4.16
C ALA A 225 6.94 10.27 4.81
N GLY A 226 6.77 9.18 5.53
CA GLY A 226 5.65 9.01 6.45
C GLY A 226 5.98 9.73 7.76
N LEU A 227 5.08 10.58 8.26
CA LEU A 227 5.24 11.29 9.54
C LEU A 227 4.08 10.92 10.45
N MET A 228 4.39 10.46 11.66
CA MET A 228 3.41 9.86 12.56
C MET A 228 3.51 10.41 13.99
N THR A 229 2.35 10.64 14.60
CA THR A 229 2.21 10.84 16.05
C THR A 229 1.06 10.00 16.59
N ARG A 230 1.18 9.56 17.84
CA ARG A 230 0.11 8.86 18.58
C ARG A 230 -0.30 9.61 19.84
N ALA A 231 0.25 10.80 20.07
CA ALA A 231 -0.12 11.62 21.22
C ALA A 231 -1.59 12.07 21.05
N PRO A 232 -2.52 11.65 21.93
CA PRO A 232 -3.95 11.89 21.70
C PRO A 232 -4.31 13.38 21.57
N SER A 233 -3.64 14.25 22.32
CA SER A 233 -3.80 15.71 22.20
C SER A 233 -3.39 16.21 20.82
N GLN A 234 -2.18 15.86 20.36
CA GLN A 234 -1.69 16.28 19.05
C GLN A 234 -2.57 15.76 17.91
N VAL A 235 -3.04 14.49 18.00
CA VAL A 235 -3.92 13.91 16.98
C VAL A 235 -5.25 14.68 16.87
N ARG A 236 -5.84 15.11 18.01
CA ARG A 236 -7.05 15.95 17.99
C ARG A 236 -6.82 17.33 17.39
N ASP A 237 -5.64 17.90 17.62
CA ASP A 237 -5.29 19.25 17.15
C ASP A 237 -4.77 19.27 15.71
N MET A 238 -4.65 18.12 15.05
CA MET A 238 -4.07 17.99 13.70
C MET A 238 -4.75 18.87 12.67
N LEU A 239 -6.06 18.69 12.46
CA LEU A 239 -6.81 19.39 11.42
C LEU A 239 -7.00 20.89 11.71
N HIS A 240 -7.09 21.26 12.99
CA HIS A 240 -7.48 22.61 13.41
C HIS A 240 -6.29 23.54 13.70
N THR A 241 -5.16 22.98 14.14
CA THR A 241 -4.02 23.77 14.63
C THR A 241 -2.72 23.37 13.95
N ILE A 242 -2.36 22.08 13.98
CA ILE A 242 -1.03 21.61 13.54
C ILE A 242 -0.89 21.73 12.03
N PHE A 243 -1.84 21.26 11.23
CA PHE A 243 -1.73 21.32 9.76
C PHE A 243 -1.83 22.75 9.21
N PRO A 244 -2.72 23.63 9.69
CA PRO A 244 -2.69 25.03 9.28
C PRO A 244 -1.34 25.72 9.57
N ALA A 245 -0.75 25.46 10.74
CA ALA A 245 0.55 26.01 11.09
C ALA A 245 1.66 25.44 10.20
N ALA A 246 1.71 24.11 10.05
CA ALA A 246 2.68 23.42 9.21
C ALA A 246 2.60 23.87 7.74
N MET A 247 1.39 24.05 7.20
CA MET A 247 1.19 24.55 5.84
C MET A 247 1.69 25.99 5.67
N ARG A 248 1.43 26.87 6.64
CA ARG A 248 1.93 28.27 6.59
C ARG A 248 3.44 28.35 6.71
N ASP A 249 4.06 27.50 7.54
CA ASP A 249 5.52 27.40 7.60
C ASP A 249 6.10 26.83 6.30
N ALA A 250 5.48 25.75 5.78
CA ALA A 250 5.81 25.07 4.54
C ALA A 250 5.82 25.99 3.31
N TYR A 251 4.69 26.62 3.05
CA TYR A 251 4.34 27.27 1.79
C TYR A 251 4.27 28.81 1.89
N GLY A 252 4.42 29.36 3.10
CA GLY A 252 4.32 30.80 3.38
C GLY A 252 3.03 31.19 4.10
N ALA A 253 3.09 32.28 4.87
CA ALA A 253 2.00 32.73 5.74
C ALA A 253 0.66 32.98 5.02
N GLY A 254 0.70 33.37 3.74
CA GLY A 254 -0.47 33.65 2.90
C GLY A 254 -0.98 32.44 2.08
N VAL A 255 -0.47 31.23 2.33
CA VAL A 255 -0.91 30.04 1.59
C VAL A 255 -2.41 29.80 1.74
N SER A 256 -3.08 29.41 0.65
CA SER A 256 -4.48 28.97 0.71
C SER A 256 -4.60 27.67 1.51
N LEU A 257 -5.51 27.68 2.49
CA LEU A 257 -5.89 26.48 3.23
C LEU A 257 -7.18 25.84 2.70
N SER A 258 -7.73 26.32 1.58
CA SER A 258 -9.06 25.92 1.11
C SER A 258 -9.26 24.41 0.94
N CYS A 259 -8.24 23.69 0.45
CA CYS A 259 -8.28 22.22 0.38
C CYS A 259 -8.37 21.56 1.76
N LEU A 260 -7.58 22.04 2.72
CA LEU A 260 -7.59 21.55 4.10
C LEU A 260 -8.90 21.91 4.79
N ASP A 261 -9.41 23.12 4.57
CA ASP A 261 -10.69 23.58 5.11
C ASP A 261 -11.83 22.68 4.63
N LYS A 262 -11.87 22.26 3.35
CA LYS A 262 -12.89 21.30 2.89
C LYS A 262 -12.83 19.94 3.59
N VAL A 263 -11.63 19.42 3.85
CA VAL A 263 -11.45 18.18 4.62
C VAL A 263 -11.94 18.37 6.05
N ARG A 264 -11.52 19.46 6.69
CA ARG A 264 -11.92 19.82 8.06
C ARG A 264 -13.44 19.97 8.17
N ASP A 265 -14.05 20.71 7.24
CA ASP A 265 -15.49 20.99 7.25
C ASP A 265 -16.30 19.72 7.01
N PHE A 266 -15.86 18.85 6.08
CA PHE A 266 -16.46 17.52 5.91
C PHE A 266 -16.43 16.71 7.21
N ILE A 267 -15.25 16.53 7.80
CA ILE A 267 -15.10 15.76 9.05
C ILE A 267 -15.88 16.38 10.21
N SER A 268 -15.98 17.70 10.28
CA SER A 268 -16.58 18.39 11.43
C SER A 268 -18.10 18.56 11.32
N MET A 269 -18.64 18.65 10.09
CA MET A 269 -20.03 19.09 9.86
C MET A 269 -20.91 18.04 9.19
N ASP A 270 -20.34 17.26 8.27
CA ASP A 270 -21.06 16.29 7.44
C ASP A 270 -21.42 15.02 8.23
N PRO A 271 -22.63 14.44 8.09
CA PRO A 271 -23.03 13.23 8.81
C PRO A 271 -22.07 12.06 8.60
N ASP A 272 -21.63 11.82 7.35
CA ASP A 272 -20.65 10.78 7.06
C ASP A 272 -19.27 11.16 7.59
N GLY A 273 -18.85 12.41 7.36
CA GLY A 273 -17.55 12.91 7.79
C GLY A 273 -17.32 12.82 9.31
N LYS A 274 -18.36 13.07 10.13
CA LYS A 274 -18.30 13.00 11.61
C LYS A 274 -17.98 11.61 12.16
N THR A 275 -18.17 10.56 11.37
CA THR A 275 -17.81 9.19 11.76
C THR A 275 -16.32 8.89 11.59
N LEU A 276 -15.57 9.77 10.90
CA LEU A 276 -14.15 9.59 10.64
C LEU A 276 -13.30 9.99 11.84
N THR A 277 -12.32 9.14 12.15
CA THR A 277 -11.31 9.37 13.19
C THR A 277 -9.95 9.59 12.55
N VAL A 278 -9.26 10.69 12.87
CA VAL A 278 -7.89 10.97 12.42
C VAL A 278 -6.90 10.02 13.12
N LEU A 279 -6.01 9.38 12.36
CA LEU A 279 -5.12 8.32 12.87
C LEU A 279 -3.75 8.80 13.38
N GLY A 280 -3.44 10.10 13.25
CA GLY A 280 -2.11 10.62 13.56
C GLY A 280 -1.03 10.25 12.53
N THR A 281 -1.43 9.56 11.45
CA THR A 281 -0.53 9.14 10.35
C THR A 281 -0.66 10.12 9.19
N THR A 282 0.48 10.53 8.67
CA THR A 282 0.58 11.42 7.50
C THR A 282 1.69 10.95 6.58
N ALA A 283 1.69 11.45 5.34
CA ALA A 283 2.80 11.26 4.43
C ALA A 283 3.04 12.52 3.59
N ILE A 284 4.28 12.73 3.17
CA ILE A 284 4.67 13.87 2.35
C ILE A 284 5.61 13.43 1.24
N ASP A 285 5.36 13.92 0.03
CA ASP A 285 6.24 13.67 -1.10
C ASP A 285 7.50 14.55 -0.92
N CYS A 286 8.69 13.97 -1.01
CA CYS A 286 9.98 14.65 -0.82
C CYS A 286 10.50 15.19 -2.16
N CYS A 287 9.74 16.09 -2.75
CA CYS A 287 10.01 16.75 -4.02
C CYS A 287 9.67 18.25 -3.92
N SER A 288 9.75 18.96 -5.04
CA SER A 288 9.56 20.42 -5.02
C SER A 288 8.19 20.81 -4.44
N PRO A 289 8.10 21.93 -3.68
CA PRO A 289 6.85 22.34 -3.04
C PRO A 289 5.68 22.56 -4.00
N GLU A 290 5.96 22.77 -5.28
CA GLU A 290 4.96 23.03 -6.31
C GLU A 290 4.10 21.81 -6.64
N VAL A 291 4.61 20.60 -6.36
CA VAL A 291 3.98 19.32 -6.71
C VAL A 291 3.90 18.34 -5.54
N SER A 292 4.54 18.65 -4.40
CA SER A 292 4.53 17.80 -3.20
C SER A 292 3.17 17.78 -2.52
N ARG A 293 2.63 16.59 -2.28
CA ARG A 293 1.32 16.42 -1.62
C ARG A 293 1.48 16.00 -0.17
N PHE A 294 0.61 16.55 0.68
CA PHE A 294 0.49 16.17 2.08
C PHE A 294 -0.72 15.26 2.28
N LYS A 295 -0.53 14.08 2.88
CA LYS A 295 -1.57 13.06 3.05
C LYS A 295 -2.02 12.98 4.50
N VAL A 296 -3.33 12.97 4.75
CA VAL A 296 -3.92 12.80 6.09
C VAL A 296 -4.75 11.53 6.14
N TYR A 297 -4.40 10.62 7.06
CA TYR A 297 -5.08 9.33 7.19
C TYR A 297 -6.19 9.37 8.25
N VAL A 298 -7.34 8.81 7.89
CA VAL A 298 -8.53 8.69 8.73
C VAL A 298 -9.08 7.27 8.68
N THR A 299 -9.88 6.88 9.67
CA THR A 299 -10.58 5.58 9.69
C THR A 299 -12.04 5.76 10.06
N THR A 300 -12.89 4.82 9.65
CA THR A 300 -14.31 4.74 10.05
C THR A 300 -14.67 3.30 10.38
N HIS A 301 -15.63 3.12 11.30
CA HIS A 301 -16.24 1.83 11.59
C HIS A 301 -17.53 1.60 10.80
N ASN A 302 -18.06 2.63 10.13
CA ASN A 302 -19.15 2.49 9.19
C ASN A 302 -18.60 1.89 7.88
N MET A 303 -19.02 0.67 7.59
CA MET A 303 -18.51 -0.12 6.46
C MET A 303 -19.58 -0.31 5.37
N ALA A 304 -20.73 0.34 5.51
CA ALA A 304 -21.74 0.42 4.45
C ALA A 304 -21.12 1.05 3.20
N PHE A 305 -21.49 0.55 2.02
CA PHE A 305 -20.94 1.08 0.78
C PHE A 305 -21.37 2.52 0.53
N ASP A 306 -22.60 2.90 0.88
CA ASP A 306 -23.09 4.27 0.76
C ASP A 306 -22.19 5.25 1.52
N HIS A 307 -21.75 4.86 2.72
CA HIS A 307 -20.80 5.64 3.51
C HIS A 307 -19.42 5.73 2.83
N ILE A 308 -18.89 4.61 2.33
CA ILE A 308 -17.62 4.59 1.59
C ILE A 308 -17.69 5.51 0.37
N ALA A 309 -18.79 5.47 -0.39
CA ALA A 309 -19.02 6.34 -1.54
C ALA A 309 -19.14 7.82 -1.13
N ALA A 310 -19.81 8.12 -0.02
CA ALA A 310 -19.88 9.47 0.54
C ALA A 310 -18.49 9.99 0.91
N VAL A 311 -17.63 9.20 1.57
CA VAL A 311 -16.26 9.61 1.88
C VAL A 311 -15.42 9.82 0.61
N MET A 312 -15.49 8.90 -0.36
CA MET A 312 -14.75 8.98 -1.63
C MET A 312 -15.13 10.20 -2.48
N THR A 313 -16.38 10.65 -2.40
CA THR A 313 -16.89 11.83 -3.11
C THR A 313 -16.89 13.09 -2.26
N LEU A 314 -16.45 13.01 -1.00
CA LEU A 314 -16.57 14.07 -0.01
C LEU A 314 -18.01 14.61 0.07
N ALA A 315 -18.98 13.70 0.12
CA ALA A 315 -20.42 13.86 -0.06
C ALA A 315 -20.77 14.70 -1.30
N ASN A 316 -20.44 14.15 -2.48
CA ASN A 316 -20.67 14.74 -3.81
C ASN A 316 -19.93 16.06 -4.10
N ARG A 317 -19.06 16.54 -3.20
CA ARG A 317 -18.20 17.72 -3.46
C ARG A 317 -17.08 17.42 -4.46
N ILE A 318 -16.75 16.15 -4.66
CA ILE A 318 -15.83 15.65 -5.68
C ILE A 318 -16.65 14.86 -6.71
N PRO A 319 -16.66 15.29 -7.98
CA PRO A 319 -17.40 14.56 -9.01
C PRO A 319 -16.73 13.22 -9.30
N VAL A 320 -17.48 12.13 -9.12
CA VAL A 320 -17.08 10.78 -9.48
C VAL A 320 -18.18 10.17 -10.34
N PRO A 321 -17.87 9.62 -11.53
CA PRO A 321 -18.88 9.01 -12.38
C PRO A 321 -19.56 7.81 -11.69
N SER A 322 -20.86 7.62 -11.93
CA SER A 322 -21.64 6.54 -11.31
C SER A 322 -21.09 5.15 -11.64
N HIS A 323 -20.59 4.94 -12.87
CA HIS A 323 -19.97 3.66 -13.25
C HIS A 323 -18.68 3.38 -12.46
N THR A 324 -17.91 4.41 -12.10
CA THR A 324 -16.71 4.31 -11.27
C THR A 324 -17.05 3.93 -9.83
N LEU A 325 -18.12 4.52 -9.27
CA LEU A 325 -18.63 4.12 -7.96
C LEU A 325 -19.13 2.68 -7.98
N GLU A 326 -19.80 2.25 -9.04
CA GLU A 326 -20.22 0.86 -9.21
C GLU A 326 -19.02 -0.11 -9.27
N GLN A 327 -17.94 0.25 -9.98
CA GLN A 327 -16.70 -0.52 -9.96
C GLN A 327 -16.07 -0.59 -8.57
N LEU A 328 -16.08 0.52 -7.82
CA LEU A 328 -15.60 0.55 -6.44
C LEU A 328 -16.45 -0.38 -5.55
N ARG A 329 -17.77 -0.42 -5.76
CA ARG A 329 -18.69 -1.33 -5.06
C ARG A 329 -18.34 -2.78 -5.34
N GLN A 330 -18.12 -3.13 -6.60
CA GLN A 330 -17.71 -4.48 -7.00
C GLN A 330 -16.40 -4.91 -6.34
N LEU A 331 -15.42 -4.01 -6.24
CA LEU A 331 -14.16 -4.26 -5.54
C LEU A 331 -14.36 -4.45 -4.04
N TRP A 332 -15.14 -3.57 -3.40
CA TRP A 332 -15.45 -3.67 -1.97
C TRP A 332 -16.18 -4.97 -1.63
N TYR A 333 -17.24 -5.31 -2.39
CA TYR A 333 -18.03 -6.52 -2.19
C TYR A 333 -17.23 -7.77 -2.51
N GLY A 334 -16.43 -7.76 -3.59
CA GLY A 334 -15.56 -8.86 -3.94
C GLY A 334 -14.53 -9.17 -2.86
N LEU A 335 -13.90 -8.13 -2.27
CA LEU A 335 -12.99 -8.30 -1.14
C LEU A 335 -13.71 -8.90 0.08
N LYS A 336 -14.92 -8.41 0.39
CA LYS A 336 -15.74 -8.86 1.52
C LYS A 336 -16.43 -10.22 1.29
N GLY A 337 -16.45 -10.74 0.07
CA GLY A 337 -17.22 -11.93 -0.30
C GLY A 337 -18.73 -11.72 -0.24
N LEU A 338 -19.20 -10.48 -0.49
CA LEU A 338 -20.63 -10.14 -0.46
C LEU A 338 -21.28 -10.35 -1.83
N PRO A 339 -22.56 -10.76 -1.89
CA PRO A 339 -23.29 -10.80 -3.13
C PRO A 339 -23.62 -9.37 -3.62
N MET A 340 -23.79 -9.18 -4.93
CA MET A 340 -23.98 -7.85 -5.53
C MET A 340 -25.34 -7.21 -5.23
N ASP A 341 -26.31 -8.00 -4.73
CA ASP A 341 -27.62 -7.56 -4.24
C ASP A 341 -27.64 -7.24 -2.74
N PHE A 342 -26.49 -7.37 -2.04
CA PHE A 342 -26.35 -6.90 -0.66
C PHE A 342 -26.66 -5.40 -0.59
N PRO A 343 -27.53 -4.93 0.33
CA PRO A 343 -27.90 -3.51 0.40
C PRO A 343 -26.71 -2.60 0.67
N SER A 344 -26.55 -1.53 -0.12
CA SER A 344 -25.40 -0.62 -0.02
C SER A 344 -25.40 0.24 1.25
N SER A 345 -26.57 0.43 1.86
CA SER A 345 -26.76 1.14 3.12
C SER A 345 -26.48 0.29 4.36
N GLU A 346 -26.36 -1.04 4.21
CA GLU A 346 -26.21 -1.95 5.35
C GLU A 346 -24.75 -2.16 5.76
N GLN A 347 -24.53 -2.33 7.05
CA GLN A 347 -23.24 -2.68 7.61
C GLN A 347 -22.90 -4.13 7.23
N PRO A 348 -21.82 -4.39 6.46
CA PRO A 348 -21.43 -5.77 6.18
C PRO A 348 -20.92 -6.47 7.43
N PRO A 349 -20.99 -7.82 7.48
CA PRO A 349 -20.43 -8.59 8.60
C PRO A 349 -18.98 -8.19 8.89
N GLY A 350 -18.71 -7.87 10.17
CA GLY A 350 -17.36 -7.67 10.66
C GLY A 350 -16.66 -9.01 10.86
N ARG A 351 -15.35 -9.05 10.64
CA ARG A 351 -14.52 -10.11 11.23
C ARG A 351 -14.03 -9.63 12.58
N GLU A 352 -14.32 -10.40 13.64
CA GLU A 352 -13.61 -10.25 14.89
C GLU A 352 -12.17 -10.70 14.65
N LEU A 353 -11.24 -9.73 14.58
CA LEU A 353 -9.82 -10.08 14.65
C LEU A 353 -9.58 -10.64 16.05
N ALA A 354 -9.28 -11.93 16.13
CA ALA A 354 -8.67 -12.50 17.33
C ALA A 354 -7.50 -11.60 17.68
N ALA A 355 -7.47 -11.07 18.91
CA ALA A 355 -6.48 -10.11 19.37
C ALA A 355 -5.07 -10.71 19.20
N ALA A 356 -4.48 -10.53 18.02
CA ALA A 356 -3.11 -10.91 17.78
C ALA A 356 -2.27 -10.11 18.78
N ASN A 357 -1.29 -10.77 19.39
CA ASN A 357 -0.51 -10.30 20.55
C ASN A 357 0.30 -8.99 20.34
N GLY A 358 -0.05 -8.16 19.35
CA GLY A 358 0.37 -6.76 19.16
C GLY A 358 -0.78 -5.74 19.25
N ALA A 359 -2.01 -6.15 19.60
CA ALA A 359 -3.21 -5.28 19.69
C ALA A 359 -3.12 -4.18 20.78
N ARG A 360 -2.06 -4.17 21.58
CA ARG A 360 -1.72 -3.12 22.55
C ARG A 360 -0.33 -2.59 22.25
N SER A 361 -0.23 -1.58 21.41
CA SER A 361 0.97 -0.75 21.37
C SER A 361 0.77 0.37 22.40
N GLY A 362 1.38 0.25 23.58
CA GLY A 362 1.35 1.30 24.61
C GLY A 362 0.03 1.46 25.39
N GLY A 363 -0.86 0.46 25.37
CA GLY A 363 -2.06 0.45 26.22
C GLY A 363 -3.23 1.35 25.77
N VAL A 364 -3.24 1.83 24.53
CA VAL A 364 -4.39 2.53 23.92
C VAL A 364 -5.02 1.66 22.83
N ALA A 365 -6.34 1.66 22.77
CA ALA A 365 -7.10 1.02 21.71
C ALA A 365 -6.68 1.64 20.36
N ASN A 366 -6.09 0.83 19.49
CA ASN A 366 -5.78 1.28 18.14
C ASN A 366 -7.11 1.40 17.38
N ALA A 367 -7.52 2.63 17.05
CA ALA A 367 -8.77 2.91 16.34
C ALA A 367 -8.84 2.27 14.94
N ASN A 368 -7.71 1.76 14.43
CA ASN A 368 -7.60 0.98 13.20
C ASN A 368 -7.54 -0.53 13.46
N LEU A 369 -7.95 -1.02 14.64
CA LEU A 369 -8.09 -2.47 14.89
C LEU A 369 -9.30 -3.05 14.16
N SER A 370 -10.33 -2.25 13.95
CA SER A 370 -11.49 -2.58 13.12
C SER A 370 -11.84 -1.38 12.23
N GLY A 371 -12.65 -1.60 11.19
CA GLY A 371 -13.04 -0.56 10.25
C GLY A 371 -12.15 -0.47 9.01
N VAL A 372 -12.31 0.64 8.26
CA VAL A 372 -11.70 0.87 6.95
C VAL A 372 -11.05 2.26 6.89
N THR A 373 -9.89 2.34 6.24
CA THR A 373 -9.03 3.53 6.25
C THR A 373 -9.18 4.32 4.95
N PHE A 374 -9.10 5.64 5.04
CA PHE A 374 -8.96 6.54 3.91
C PHE A 374 -7.77 7.47 4.13
N TYR A 375 -7.29 8.08 3.05
CA TYR A 375 -6.52 9.31 3.17
C TYR A 375 -6.97 10.39 2.19
N PHE A 376 -6.74 11.62 2.60
CA PHE A 376 -6.91 12.82 1.80
C PHE A 376 -5.54 13.35 1.35
N ASP A 377 -5.32 13.46 0.05
CA ASP A 377 -4.18 14.17 -0.53
C ASP A 377 -4.53 15.66 -0.63
N ILE A 378 -3.82 16.47 0.15
CA ILE A 378 -4.03 17.91 0.32
C ILE A 378 -2.88 18.67 -0.33
N HIS A 379 -3.21 19.70 -1.11
CA HIS A 379 -2.26 20.61 -1.73
C HIS A 379 -2.83 22.04 -1.82
N PRO A 380 -2.05 23.09 -1.55
CA PRO A 380 -2.53 24.49 -1.64
C PRO A 380 -3.13 24.92 -2.98
N LYS A 381 -2.61 24.37 -4.09
CA LYS A 381 -3.09 24.64 -5.46
C LYS A 381 -4.44 24.01 -5.80
N HIS A 382 -4.94 23.09 -4.98
CA HIS A 382 -6.20 22.40 -5.24
C HIS A 382 -7.30 22.94 -4.33
N HIS A 383 -8.53 22.93 -4.82
CA HIS A 383 -9.69 23.34 -4.01
C HIS A 383 -10.29 22.16 -3.24
N VAL A 384 -10.16 20.94 -3.75
CA VAL A 384 -10.67 19.69 -3.15
C VAL A 384 -9.52 18.69 -3.02
N PRO A 385 -9.52 17.81 -2.01
CA PRO A 385 -8.52 16.77 -1.88
C PRO A 385 -8.73 15.67 -2.93
N GLN A 386 -7.70 14.86 -3.19
CA GLN A 386 -7.94 13.50 -3.72
C GLN A 386 -8.20 12.56 -2.55
N VAL A 387 -9.14 11.62 -2.72
CA VAL A 387 -9.48 10.63 -1.70
C VAL A 387 -8.99 9.25 -2.14
N LYS A 388 -8.36 8.52 -1.23
CA LYS A 388 -8.00 7.12 -1.45
C LYS A 388 -8.54 6.24 -0.33
N LEU A 389 -9.27 5.20 -0.70
CA LEU A 389 -9.67 4.11 0.17
C LEU A 389 -8.50 3.12 0.33
N GLN A 390 -8.26 2.64 1.55
CA GLN A 390 -7.31 1.57 1.86
C GLN A 390 -8.00 0.46 2.65
N VAL A 391 -8.08 -0.72 2.05
CA VAL A 391 -8.73 -1.92 2.58
C VAL A 391 -7.67 -2.88 3.09
N ASP A 392 -7.66 -3.10 4.40
CA ASP A 392 -6.84 -4.10 5.08
C ASP A 392 -7.40 -5.51 4.89
N VAL A 393 -6.64 -6.35 4.21
CA VAL A 393 -7.10 -7.69 3.81
C VAL A 393 -7.32 -8.60 5.02
N SER A 394 -6.56 -8.43 6.10
CA SER A 394 -6.73 -9.23 7.32
C SER A 394 -8.09 -9.01 7.99
N LYS A 395 -8.69 -7.83 7.80
CA LYS A 395 -9.99 -7.44 8.35
C LYS A 395 -11.15 -7.74 7.40
N HIS A 396 -10.89 -7.67 6.10
CA HIS A 396 -11.94 -7.52 5.11
C HIS A 396 -12.04 -8.65 4.09
N ALA A 397 -11.09 -9.58 4.03
CA ALA A 397 -11.20 -10.74 3.13
C ALA A 397 -11.11 -12.05 3.89
N ALA A 398 -11.48 -13.16 3.24
CA ALA A 398 -11.47 -14.50 3.82
C ALA A 398 -10.04 -15.03 4.11
N ASN A 399 -9.12 -14.80 3.18
CA ASN A 399 -7.69 -15.11 3.21
C ASN A 399 -6.98 -14.22 2.16
N ASP A 400 -5.65 -14.27 2.09
CA ASP A 400 -4.88 -13.47 1.14
C ASP A 400 -5.23 -13.82 -0.32
N LEU A 401 -5.41 -15.10 -0.64
CA LEU A 401 -5.72 -15.56 -2.01
C LEU A 401 -7.06 -15.02 -2.51
N ALA A 402 -8.12 -15.13 -1.72
CA ALA A 402 -9.46 -14.63 -2.07
C ALA A 402 -9.45 -13.13 -2.36
N ALA A 403 -8.68 -12.35 -1.58
CA ALA A 403 -8.51 -10.92 -1.81
C ALA A 403 -7.80 -10.64 -3.13
N ILE A 404 -6.72 -11.38 -3.40
CA ILE A 404 -5.96 -11.27 -4.65
C ILE A 404 -6.83 -11.67 -5.85
N GLU A 405 -7.62 -12.74 -5.75
CA GLU A 405 -8.52 -13.21 -6.80
C GLU A 405 -9.64 -12.21 -7.09
N ALA A 406 -10.23 -11.59 -6.07
CA ALA A 406 -11.24 -10.56 -6.23
C ALA A 406 -10.70 -9.37 -7.06
N VAL A 407 -9.52 -8.86 -6.70
CA VAL A 407 -8.92 -7.71 -7.38
C VAL A 407 -8.36 -8.08 -8.75
N THR A 408 -7.67 -9.22 -8.89
CA THR A 408 -7.15 -9.68 -10.19
C THR A 408 -8.26 -10.06 -11.16
N GLY A 409 -9.37 -10.61 -10.66
CA GLY A 409 -10.57 -10.86 -11.46
C GLY A 409 -11.18 -9.55 -12.00
N PHE A 410 -11.28 -8.51 -11.16
CA PHE A 410 -11.68 -7.18 -11.61
C PHE A 410 -10.72 -6.63 -12.68
N LEU A 411 -9.41 -6.72 -12.45
CA LEU A 411 -8.38 -6.25 -13.39
C LEU A 411 -8.46 -6.98 -14.75
N ARG A 412 -8.69 -8.30 -14.76
CA ARG A 412 -8.90 -9.08 -15.99
C ARG A 412 -10.09 -8.56 -16.79
N ARG A 413 -11.24 -8.33 -16.14
CA ARG A 413 -12.47 -7.84 -16.80
C ARG A 413 -12.31 -6.47 -17.45
N ARG A 414 -11.42 -5.63 -16.92
CA ARG A 414 -11.09 -4.32 -17.53
C ARG A 414 -9.87 -4.31 -18.46
N GLY A 415 -9.46 -5.49 -18.94
CA GLY A 415 -8.40 -5.63 -19.95
C GLY A 415 -6.97 -5.71 -19.42
N GLN A 416 -6.75 -5.87 -18.11
CA GLN A 416 -5.42 -5.99 -17.49
C GLN A 416 -5.07 -7.43 -17.10
N ALA A 417 -5.49 -8.41 -17.90
CA ALA A 417 -5.26 -9.82 -17.59
C ALA A 417 -3.78 -10.20 -17.51
N ARG A 418 -2.94 -9.58 -18.34
CA ARG A 418 -1.48 -9.76 -18.32
C ARG A 418 -0.87 -9.30 -16.99
N ASP A 419 -1.21 -8.10 -16.53
CA ASP A 419 -0.70 -7.59 -15.25
C ASP A 419 -1.21 -8.42 -14.07
N ALA A 420 -2.47 -8.87 -14.14
CA ALA A 420 -3.07 -9.74 -13.13
C ALA A 420 -2.31 -11.06 -12.98
N ALA A 421 -1.92 -11.68 -14.10
CA ALA A 421 -1.06 -12.87 -14.11
C ALA A 421 0.34 -12.56 -13.57
N ALA A 422 0.94 -11.44 -13.98
CA ALA A 422 2.26 -11.02 -13.53
C ALA A 422 2.32 -10.84 -12.01
N TYR A 423 1.31 -10.19 -11.42
CA TYR A 423 1.22 -10.06 -9.97
C TYR A 423 1.07 -11.41 -9.26
N LEU A 424 0.24 -12.33 -9.78
CA LEU A 424 0.12 -13.67 -9.22
C LEU A 424 1.46 -14.42 -9.26
N ASN A 425 2.26 -14.27 -10.32
CA ASN A 425 3.60 -14.84 -10.38
C ASN A 425 4.53 -14.26 -9.32
N VAL A 426 4.47 -12.94 -9.07
CA VAL A 426 5.22 -12.29 -7.98
C VAL A 426 4.85 -12.92 -6.65
N VAL A 427 3.55 -13.01 -6.35
CA VAL A 427 3.03 -13.55 -5.09
C VAL A 427 3.45 -15.02 -4.90
N ARG A 428 3.23 -15.86 -5.92
CA ARG A 428 3.58 -17.30 -5.90
C ARG A 428 5.09 -17.57 -5.90
N GLY A 429 5.87 -16.60 -6.36
CA GLY A 429 7.32 -16.61 -6.26
C GLY A 429 7.84 -16.26 -4.86
N MET A 430 6.99 -15.74 -3.95
CA MET A 430 7.34 -15.36 -2.57
C MET A 430 6.67 -16.22 -1.50
N VAL A 431 5.49 -16.79 -1.80
CA VAL A 431 4.63 -17.55 -0.87
C VAL A 431 4.06 -18.77 -1.59
N ALA A 432 3.79 -19.86 -0.87
CA ALA A 432 3.07 -21.02 -1.40
C ALA A 432 1.55 -20.77 -1.44
N ASP A 433 0.86 -21.33 -2.43
CA ASP A 433 -0.61 -21.21 -2.57
C ASP A 433 -1.37 -21.66 -1.31
N GLU A 434 -0.90 -22.72 -0.64
CA GLU A 434 -1.46 -23.20 0.63
C GLU A 434 -1.49 -22.10 1.71
N GLU A 435 -0.39 -21.33 1.86
CA GLU A 435 -0.33 -20.23 2.83
C GLU A 435 -1.27 -19.10 2.42
N LEU A 436 -1.35 -18.76 1.14
CA LEU A 436 -2.26 -17.72 0.65
C LEU A 436 -3.73 -18.08 0.89
N GLY A 437 -4.08 -19.37 0.76
CA GLY A 437 -5.44 -19.88 0.97
C GLY A 437 -5.83 -20.08 2.43
N THR A 438 -4.87 -20.22 3.34
CA THR A 438 -5.14 -20.56 4.75
C THR A 438 -4.79 -19.44 5.74
N SER A 439 -4.01 -18.44 5.32
CA SER A 439 -3.46 -17.41 6.19
C SER A 439 -3.75 -15.99 5.72
N HIS A 440 -3.52 -15.05 6.63
CA HIS A 440 -3.43 -13.61 6.36
C HIS A 440 -2.04 -13.09 6.67
N GLY A 441 -1.63 -12.06 5.95
CA GLY A 441 -0.49 -11.22 6.33
C GLY A 441 0.49 -10.98 5.19
N PHE A 442 0.46 -11.77 4.14
CA PHE A 442 1.24 -11.47 2.95
C PHE A 442 0.62 -10.29 2.21
N GLN A 443 -0.64 -10.40 1.79
CA GLN A 443 -1.37 -9.27 1.20
C GLN A 443 -1.84 -8.36 2.35
N ALA A 444 -1.21 -7.21 2.51
CA ALA A 444 -1.54 -6.29 3.61
C ALA A 444 -2.77 -5.44 3.27
N PHE A 445 -2.70 -4.72 2.16
CA PHE A 445 -3.76 -3.78 1.76
C PHE A 445 -4.02 -3.82 0.26
N PHE A 446 -5.25 -3.48 -0.13
CA PHE A 446 -5.54 -2.90 -1.44
C PHE A 446 -5.97 -1.45 -1.24
N ALA A 447 -5.53 -0.57 -2.13
CA ALA A 447 -5.96 0.82 -2.12
C ALA A 447 -6.57 1.22 -3.46
N PHE A 448 -7.63 2.04 -3.38
CA PHE A 448 -8.44 2.46 -4.51
C PHE A 448 -8.59 3.98 -4.50
N ALA A 449 -8.16 4.64 -5.57
CA ALA A 449 -8.41 6.05 -5.81
C ALA A 449 -9.12 6.22 -7.15
N VAL A 450 -9.81 7.35 -7.32
CA VAL A 450 -10.36 7.75 -8.62
C VAL A 450 -9.40 8.73 -9.27
N LYS A 451 -8.94 8.42 -10.49
CA LYS A 451 -8.09 9.28 -11.30
C LYS A 451 -8.67 9.39 -12.70
N GLN A 452 -8.99 10.62 -13.11
CA GLN A 452 -9.60 10.88 -14.43
C GLN A 452 -10.85 10.03 -14.70
N GLY A 453 -11.67 9.78 -13.67
CA GLY A 453 -12.86 8.94 -13.77
C GLY A 453 -12.61 7.43 -13.66
N GLU A 454 -11.36 6.97 -13.61
CA GLU A 454 -11.01 5.55 -13.54
C GLU A 454 -10.51 5.13 -12.16
N ILE A 455 -10.69 3.86 -11.80
CA ILE A 455 -10.15 3.29 -10.55
C ILE A 455 -8.64 3.01 -10.69
N ASP A 456 -7.81 3.73 -9.94
CA ASP A 456 -6.38 3.43 -9.76
C ASP A 456 -6.23 2.45 -8.59
N VAL A 457 -5.75 1.24 -8.88
CA VAL A 457 -5.55 0.17 -7.89
C VAL A 457 -4.10 0.17 -7.44
N THR A 458 -3.84 -0.06 -6.15
CA THR A 458 -2.51 -0.36 -5.62
C THR A 458 -2.59 -1.53 -4.64
N SER A 459 -1.80 -2.58 -4.88
CA SER A 459 -1.60 -3.67 -3.92
C SER A 459 -0.46 -3.30 -2.97
N TYR A 460 -0.60 -3.61 -1.69
CA TYR A 460 0.48 -3.55 -0.69
C TYR A 460 0.65 -4.93 -0.07
N PHE A 461 1.88 -5.42 0.00
CA PHE A 461 2.17 -6.75 0.50
C PHE A 461 3.51 -6.79 1.25
N LEU A 462 3.69 -7.84 2.04
CA LEU A 462 4.73 -7.93 3.05
C LEU A 462 5.57 -9.20 2.87
N PRO A 463 6.90 -9.12 3.07
CA PRO A 463 7.75 -10.30 3.02
C PRO A 463 7.55 -11.26 4.19
N GLN A 464 6.94 -10.82 5.30
CA GLN A 464 6.63 -11.64 6.49
C GLN A 464 7.85 -12.43 7.02
N VAL A 465 9.01 -11.76 7.08
CA VAL A 465 10.33 -12.37 7.33
C VAL A 465 10.41 -13.09 8.68
N TYR A 466 9.88 -12.50 9.76
CA TYR A 466 9.93 -13.09 11.10
C TYR A 466 8.97 -14.27 11.23
N ARG A 467 7.80 -14.21 10.59
CA ARG A 467 6.90 -15.38 10.51
C ARG A 467 7.59 -16.54 9.81
N ARG A 468 8.21 -16.30 8.66
CA ARG A 468 8.93 -17.33 7.89
C ARG A 468 10.12 -17.91 8.67
N PHE A 469 10.88 -17.06 9.36
CA PHE A 469 11.95 -17.51 10.25
C PHE A 469 11.41 -18.50 11.30
N ALA A 470 10.25 -18.23 11.90
CA ALA A 470 9.62 -19.12 12.87
C ALA A 470 9.22 -20.48 12.27
N GLN A 471 8.66 -20.47 11.05
CA GLN A 471 8.24 -21.69 10.35
C GLN A 471 9.43 -22.61 10.04
N VAL A 472 10.55 -22.05 9.54
CA VAL A 472 11.76 -22.83 9.25
C VAL A 472 12.31 -23.49 10.52
N ARG A 473 12.45 -22.73 11.62
CA ARG A 473 12.93 -23.26 12.91
C ARG A 473 11.98 -24.30 13.51
N GLY A 474 10.67 -24.17 13.31
CA GLY A 474 9.68 -25.16 13.75
C GLY A 474 9.73 -26.43 12.91
N ALA A 475 9.97 -26.34 11.61
CA ALA A 475 10.09 -27.49 10.71
C ALA A 475 11.30 -28.38 11.03
N ASP A 476 12.41 -27.80 11.51
CA ASP A 476 13.60 -28.54 11.97
C ASP A 476 13.36 -29.46 13.19
N SER A 477 12.17 -29.39 13.82
CA SER A 477 11.77 -30.22 14.97
C SER A 477 10.94 -31.47 14.61
N TRP A 478 10.63 -31.70 13.32
CA TRP A 478 9.88 -32.87 12.85
C TRP A 478 10.65 -33.64 11.74
N PRO A 479 10.52 -34.98 11.62
CA PRO A 479 11.18 -35.72 10.55
C PRO A 479 10.68 -35.24 9.18
N ARG A 480 11.62 -34.79 8.34
CA ARG A 480 11.39 -34.10 7.05
C ARG A 480 10.38 -34.81 6.13
N GLN A 481 9.29 -34.12 5.81
CA GLN A 481 8.62 -34.26 4.52
C GLN A 481 8.21 -32.88 3.99
N ARG A 482 8.71 -32.58 2.77
CA ARG A 482 8.59 -31.36 1.95
C ARG A 482 9.37 -30.12 2.42
N ARG A 483 10.38 -29.76 1.61
CA ARG A 483 11.26 -28.59 1.73
C ARG A 483 10.47 -27.29 1.52
N SER A 484 10.65 -26.33 2.42
CA SER A 484 10.19 -24.97 2.24
C SER A 484 11.09 -24.25 1.23
N ARG A 485 10.54 -23.38 0.37
CA ARG A 485 11.36 -22.54 -0.55
C ARG A 485 12.26 -21.53 0.20
N PHE A 486 12.09 -21.42 1.51
CA PHE A 486 12.94 -20.65 2.43
C PHE A 486 14.27 -21.35 2.77
N ASP A 487 14.45 -22.64 2.47
CA ASP A 487 15.67 -23.39 2.87
C ASP A 487 16.91 -23.09 2.00
N SER A 488 16.91 -21.97 1.27
CA SER A 488 18.02 -21.51 0.41
C SER A 488 18.65 -20.18 0.85
N PHE A 489 18.38 -19.73 2.07
CA PHE A 489 18.87 -18.46 2.64
C PHE A 489 20.21 -18.57 3.37
#